data_AF-A0A946QLY2-F1
#
_entry.id   AF-A0A946QLY2-F1
#
_cell.length_a   1.000
_cell.length_b   1.000
_cell.length_c   1.000
_cell.angle_alpha   90.00
_cell.angle_beta   90.00
_cell.angle_gamma   90.00
#
_symmetry.space_group_name_H-M   'P 1'
#
loop_
_entity.id
_entity.type
_entity.pdbx_description
1 polymer ?
#
loop_
_entity_poly.entity_id
_entity_poly.type
_entity_poly.pdbx_seq_one_letter_code
_entity_poly.pdbx_strand_id
1 'polypeptide(L)' 'MTDIWLVRHGEAAASFDQEIDPGLSLLGHEQSATAAQQLSAIVPPDAQLLSSPKQRAVQTGAPFAG' A
#
# COMPACT_ATOMS: atom_id res chain seq x y z
N MET A 1 20.03 -14.07 6.16
CA MET A 1 18.57 -14.02 6.39
C MET A 1 18.11 -12.68 5.84
N THR A 2 17.02 -12.65 5.08
CA THR A 2 16.45 -11.41 4.55
C THR A 2 15.01 -11.34 5.03
N ASP A 3 14.67 -10.29 5.74
CA ASP A 3 13.31 -10.06 6.26
C ASP A 3 12.45 -9.42 5.17
N ILE A 4 11.19 -9.85 5.09
CA ILE A 4 10.23 -9.37 4.10
C ILE A 4 8.94 -9.00 4.82
N TRP A 5 8.50 -7.76 4.63
CA TRP A 5 7.23 -7.26 5.13
C TRP A 5 6.23 -7.21 3.97
N LEU A 6 5.04 -7.77 4.19
CA LEU A 6 3.98 -7.83 3.17
C LEU A 6 2.82 -6.95 3.59
N VAL A 7 2.43 -6.03 2.71
CA VAL A 7 1.26 -5.16 2.86
C VAL A 7 0.26 -5.50 1.76
N ARG A 8 -0.96 -5.87 2.16
CA ARG A 8 -2.08 -5.98 1.21
C ARG A 8 -2.56 -4.57 0.86
N HIS A 9 -2.94 -4.34 -0.39
CA HIS A 9 -3.53 -3.06 -0.79
C HIS A 9 -4.74 -2.70 0.08
N GLY A 10 -4.92 -1.40 0.34
CA GLY A 10 -6.12 -0.88 1.01
C GLY A 10 -7.40 -1.11 0.18
N GLU A 11 -8.54 -0.73 0.74
CA GLU A 11 -9.82 -0.81 0.05
C GLU A 11 -9.77 -0.08 -1.31
N ALA A 12 -10.22 -0.76 -2.36
CA ALA A 12 -10.31 -0.18 -3.71
C ALA A 12 -11.56 0.70 -3.86
N ALA A 13 -11.48 1.75 -4.67
CA ALA A 13 -12.58 2.68 -4.91
C ALA A 13 -13.76 2.05 -5.67
N ALA A 14 -13.51 1.00 -6.44
CA ALA A 14 -14.51 0.30 -7.24
C ALA A 14 -14.25 -1.20 -7.24
N SER A 15 -15.31 -1.96 -7.54
CA SER A 15 -15.21 -3.40 -7.75
C SER A 15 -14.65 -3.71 -9.13
N PHE A 16 -14.12 -4.92 -9.31
CA PHE A 16 -13.43 -5.33 -10.54
C PHE A 16 -14.33 -5.32 -11.79
N ASP A 17 -15.63 -5.50 -11.61
CA ASP A 17 -16.66 -5.44 -12.65
C ASP A 17 -16.98 -4.01 -13.11
N GLN A 18 -16.58 -2.99 -12.34
CA GLN A 18 -16.79 -1.57 -12.63
C GLN A 18 -15.55 -0.91 -13.23
N GLU A 19 -14.37 -1.24 -12.69
CA GLU A 19 -13.10 -0.70 -13.13
C GLU A 19 -12.01 -1.78 -13.09
N ILE A 20 -11.20 -1.86 -14.16
CA ILE A 20 -10.18 -2.92 -14.33
C ILE A 20 -8.96 -2.67 -13.42
N ASP A 21 -8.67 -1.41 -13.11
CA ASP A 21 -7.55 -1.03 -12.25
C ASP A 21 -7.90 0.14 -11.33
N PRO A 22 -8.85 -0.05 -10.41
CA PRO A 22 -9.28 1.01 -9.51
C PRO A 22 -8.13 1.41 -8.59
N GLY A 23 -8.10 2.71 -8.29
CA GLY A 23 -7.35 3.26 -7.17
C GLY A 23 -7.93 2.84 -5.81
N LEU A 24 -7.40 3.45 -4.75
CA LEU A 24 -7.91 3.33 -3.40
C LEU A 24 -9.16 4.19 -3.21
N SER A 25 -10.07 3.72 -2.37
CA SER A 25 -11.12 4.55 -1.81
C SER A 25 -10.53 5.55 -0.80
N LEU A 26 -11.34 6.48 -0.30
CA LEU A 26 -10.92 7.34 0.80
C LEU A 26 -10.48 6.53 2.03
N LEU A 27 -11.26 5.49 2.39
CA LEU A 27 -10.90 4.56 3.45
C LEU A 27 -9.60 3.81 3.13
N GLY A 28 -9.40 3.40 1.88
CA GLY A 28 -8.16 2.76 1.43
C GLY A 28 -6.93 3.64 1.66
N HIS A 29 -7.03 4.95 1.41
CA HIS A 29 -5.95 5.91 1.69
C HIS A 29 -5.67 6.04 3.19
N GLU A 30 -6.72 6.10 4.03
CA GLU A 30 -6.57 6.14 5.49
C GLU A 30 -5.91 4.87 6.05
N GLN A 31 -6.33 3.70 5.55
CA GLN A 31 -5.72 2.41 5.87
C GLN A 31 -4.23 2.40 5.51
N SER A 32 -3.90 2.92 4.33
CA SER A 32 -2.52 2.99 3.84
C SER A 32 -1.63 3.89 4.70
N ALA A 33 -2.13 5.08 5.08
CA ALA A 33 -1.41 5.99 5.95
C ALA A 33 -1.19 5.38 7.34
N THR A 34 -2.22 4.74 7.90
CA THR A 34 -2.14 4.05 9.20
C THR A 34 -1.12 2.91 9.17
N ALA A 35 -1.12 2.10 8.11
CA ALA A 35 -0.18 1.01 7.94
C ALA A 35 1.26 1.51 7.87
N ALA A 36 1.52 2.57 7.10
CA ALA A 36 2.86 3.18 7.01
C ALA A 36 3.33 3.73 8.36
N GLN A 37 2.46 4.41 9.10
CA GLN A 37 2.76 4.89 10.44
C GLN A 37 3.15 3.73 11.38
N GLN A 38 2.37 2.65 11.40
CA GLN A 38 2.64 1.50 12.26
C GLN A 38 3.92 0.77 11.86
N LEU A 39 4.16 0.60 10.56
CA LEU A 39 5.31 -0.13 10.05
C LEU A 39 6.63 0.65 10.18
N SER A 40 6.60 1.98 10.18
CA SER A 40 7.80 2.80 10.41
C SER A 40 8.51 2.51 11.74
N ALA A 41 7.81 1.94 12.73
CA ALA A 41 8.38 1.55 14.00
C ALA A 41 9.17 0.22 13.96
N ILE A 42 9.01 -0.59 12.90
CA ILE A 42 9.60 -1.93 12.82
C ILE A 42 10.35 -2.20 11.52
N VAL A 43 10.02 -1.51 10.43
CA VAL A 43 10.68 -1.67 9.14
C VAL A 43 11.91 -0.76 9.10
N PRO A 44 13.11 -1.30 8.80
CA PRO A 44 14.31 -0.49 8.64
C PRO A 44 14.16 0.56 7.53
N PRO A 45 14.74 1.76 7.69
CA PRO A 45 14.64 2.84 6.69
C PRO A 45 15.34 2.52 5.37
N ASP A 46 16.23 1.53 5.33
CA ASP A 46 16.94 1.04 4.14
C ASP A 46 16.21 -0.13 3.45
N ALA A 47 15.04 -0.53 3.94
CA ALA A 47 14.23 -1.55 3.30
C ALA A 47 13.77 -1.10 1.90
N GLN A 48 13.83 -2.02 0.93
CA GLN A 48 13.38 -1.73 -0.43
C GLN A 48 11.85 -1.83 -0.54
N LEU A 49 11.23 -0.76 -1.03
CA LEU A 49 9.82 -0.75 -1.37
C LEU A 49 9.58 -1.35 -2.75
N LEU A 50 8.81 -2.43 -2.81
CA LEU A 50 8.36 -3.07 -4.04
C LEU A 50 6.83 -3.05 -4.10
N SER A 51 6.27 -2.77 -5.27
CA SER A 51 4.83 -2.75 -5.47
C SER A 51 4.40 -3.37 -6.80
N SER A 52 3.20 -3.94 -6.81
CA SER A 52 2.51 -4.31 -8.04
C SER A 52 2.21 -3.05 -8.86
N PRO A 53 2.19 -3.12 -10.20
CA PRO A 53 1.87 -1.96 -11.04
C PRO A 53 0.40 -1.51 -10.95
N LYS A 54 -0.48 -2.24 -10.25
CA LYS A 54 -1.90 -1.90 -10.10
C LYS A 54 -2.08 -0.62 -9.28
N GLN A 55 -3.00 0.25 -9.71
CA GLN A 55 -3.23 1.58 -9.12
C GLN A 55 -3.39 1.53 -7.58
N ARG A 56 -4.32 0.70 -7.08
CA ARG A 56 -4.50 0.51 -5.63
C ARG A 56 -3.24 0.06 -4.87
N ALA A 57 -2.36 -0.73 -5.50
CA ALA A 57 -1.12 -1.18 -4.86
C ALA A 57 -0.06 -0.08 -4.84
N VAL A 58 0.07 0.69 -5.94
CA VAL A 58 0.94 1.87 -6.01
C VAL A 58 0.51 2.92 -4.99
N GLN A 59 -0.79 3.22 -4.92
CA GLN A 59 -1.34 4.18 -3.97
C GLN A 59 -1.25 3.71 -2.52
N THR A 60 -1.32 2.39 -2.28
CA THR A 60 -1.01 1.83 -0.95
C THR A 60 0.47 2.00 -0.61
N GLY A 61 1.36 1.88 -1.60
CA GLY A 61 2.80 2.05 -1.42
C GLY A 61 3.23 3.51 -1.20
N ALA A 62 2.46 4.48 -1.68
CA ALA A 62 2.87 5.89 -1.70
C ALA A 62 3.28 6.46 -0.32
N PRO A 63 2.57 6.17 0.80
CA PRO A 63 2.97 6.64 2.13
C PRO A 63 4.28 6.02 2.66
N PHE A 64 4.77 4.94 2.04
CA PHE A 64 6.02 4.26 2.42
C PHE A 64 7.26 4.78 1.67
N ALA A 65 7.08 5.66 0.69
CA ALA A 65 8.17 6.12 -0.19
C ALA A 65 8.98 7.30 0.35
N GLY A 66 8.79 7.67 1.62
CA GLY A 66 9.40 8.84 2.29
C GLY A 66 10.33 8.50 3.42
#